data_AF-A0A7V9JRT4-F1
#
_entry.id   AF-A0A7V9JRT4-F1
#
_cell.length_a   1.000
_cell.length_b   1.000
_cell.length_c   1.000
_cell.angle_alpha   90.00
_cell.angle_beta   90.00
_cell.angle_gamma   90.00
#
_symmetry.space_group_name_H-M   'P 1'
#
loop_
_entity.id
_entity.type
_entity.pdbx_description
1 polymer ?
#
loop_
_entity_poly.entity_id
_entity_poly.type
_entity_poly.pdbx_seq_one_letter_code
_entity_poly.pdbx_strand_id
1 'polypeptide(L)'
;MYRSMTALTLLVLTAPVAMAHPGHGTSVAAGALHPLTGPDHLLAMLAVGLIATRTPNAAWWQVPATFLVCLVAGLGIGLVGRPFAYLEPTIAATVLALGALIAAARPQPVWMACLLVGMCALPHGAAHGQ
;
A
#
# COMPACT_ATOMS: atom_id res chain seq x y z
N MET A 1 15.95 10.32 17.57
CA MET A 1 15.82 9.39 16.42
C MET A 1 15.60 7.93 16.83
N TYR A 2 16.13 7.43 17.95
CA TYR A 2 15.95 6.03 18.38
C TYR A 2 14.53 5.63 18.85
N ARG A 3 13.73 6.58 19.36
CA ARG A 3 12.37 6.29 19.92
C ARG A 3 11.33 5.89 18.85
N SER A 4 11.47 6.35 17.62
CA SER A 4 10.52 6.02 16.54
C SER A 4 10.76 4.62 15.96
N MET A 5 12.02 4.17 15.94
CA MET A 5 12.38 2.84 15.45
C MET A 5 11.90 1.74 16.41
N THR A 6 12.01 1.95 17.73
CA THR A 6 11.51 0.98 18.72
C THR A 6 9.99 0.84 18.72
N ALA A 7 9.25 1.93 18.47
CA ALA A 7 7.80 1.89 18.34
C ALA A 7 7.33 1.14 17.08
N LEU A 8 8.04 1.29 15.96
CA LEU A 8 7.75 0.59 14.72
C LEU A 8 7.98 -0.93 14.84
N THR A 9 9.07 -1.33 15.50
CA THR A 9 9.37 -2.75 15.78
C THR A 9 8.32 -3.38 16.70
N LEU A 10 7.84 -2.65 17.71
CA LEU A 10 6.79 -3.11 18.62
C LEU A 10 5.43 -3.27 17.93
N LEU A 11 5.10 -2.39 16.96
CA LEU A 11 3.84 -2.46 16.21
C LEU A 11 3.78 -3.63 15.22
N VAL A 12 4.92 -4.00 14.62
CA VAL A 12 5.02 -5.17 13.74
C VAL A 12 4.88 -6.48 14.52
N LEU A 13 5.38 -6.52 15.76
CA LEU A 13 5.33 -7.71 16.62
C LEU A 13 3.96 -7.94 17.26
N THR A 14 3.09 -6.92 17.31
CA THR A 14 1.75 -7.01 17.92
C THR A 14 0.61 -6.90 16.91
N ALA A 15 0.92 -6.84 15.61
CA ALA A 15 -0.11 -6.84 14.57
C ALA A 15 -0.94 -8.13 14.71
N PRO A 16 -2.23 -8.06 15.11
CA PRO A 16 -3.06 -9.24 15.15
C PRO A 16 -3.13 -9.80 13.73
N VAL A 17 -3.09 -11.13 13.61
CA VAL A 17 -3.53 -11.81 12.39
C VAL A 17 -4.98 -11.38 12.20
N ALA A 18 -5.20 -10.41 11.33
CA ALA A 18 -6.53 -9.88 11.08
C ALA A 18 -7.28 -10.96 10.32
N MET A 19 -7.97 -11.85 11.03
CA MET A 19 -8.96 -12.73 10.45
C MET A 19 -10.05 -11.87 9.84
N ALA A 20 -9.89 -11.51 8.56
CA ALA A 20 -10.94 -10.87 7.80
C ALA A 20 -12.06 -11.91 7.62
N HIS A 21 -13.09 -11.78 8.45
CA HIS A 21 -14.37 -12.46 8.24
C HIS A 21 -14.82 -12.24 6.77
N PRO A 22 -15.20 -13.29 6.03
CA PRO A 22 -15.66 -13.16 4.63
C PRO A 22 -17.06 -12.52 4.52
N GLY A 23 -17.49 -11.74 5.51
CA GLY A 23 -18.87 -11.26 5.68
C GLY A 23 -19.22 -9.97 4.94
N HIS A 24 -18.34 -9.40 4.14
CA HIS A 24 -18.67 -8.22 3.31
C HIS A 24 -18.93 -8.71 1.89
N GLY A 25 -20.14 -8.44 1.39
CA GLY A 25 -20.64 -9.02 0.14
C GLY A 25 -19.66 -8.85 -1.03
N THR A 26 -19.47 -9.92 -1.80
CA THR A 26 -18.62 -10.03 -3.00
C THR A 26 -19.12 -9.20 -4.20
N SER A 27 -19.82 -8.11 -3.93
CA SER A 27 -20.41 -7.23 -4.93
C SER A 27 -19.38 -6.25 -5.49
N VAL A 28 -19.54 -5.89 -6.76
CA VAL A 28 -18.77 -4.82 -7.42
C VAL A 28 -18.86 -3.51 -6.61
N ALA A 29 -20.02 -3.22 -6.00
CA ALA A 29 -20.20 -2.02 -5.18
C ALA A 29 -19.33 -2.04 -3.90
N ALA A 30 -19.23 -3.19 -3.23
CA ALA A 30 -18.35 -3.34 -2.06
C ALA A 30 -16.87 -3.21 -2.45
N GLY A 31 -16.46 -3.81 -3.58
CA GLY A 31 -15.11 -3.64 -4.12
C GLY A 31 -14.80 -2.19 -4.52
N ALA A 32 -15.76 -1.48 -5.12
CA ALA A 32 -15.60 -0.08 -5.50
C ALA A 32 -15.53 0.87 -4.29
N LEU A 33 -16.22 0.54 -3.19
CA LEU A 33 -16.19 1.32 -1.96
C LEU A 33 -15.01 0.96 -1.05
N HIS A 34 -14.42 -0.23 -1.21
CA HIS A 34 -13.33 -0.71 -0.36
C HIS A 34 -12.17 0.28 -0.23
N PRO A 35 -11.66 0.94 -1.30
CA PRO A 35 -10.58 1.92 -1.16
C PRO A 35 -10.91 3.12 -0.26
N LEU A 36 -12.20 3.42 -0.09
CA LEU A 36 -12.68 4.54 0.74
C LEU A 36 -13.00 4.10 2.18
N THR A 37 -13.20 2.81 2.42
CA THR A 37 -13.55 2.26 3.74
C THR A 37 -12.42 1.45 4.38
N GLY A 38 -11.45 1.00 3.59
CA GLY A 38 -10.29 0.21 4.01
C GLY A 38 -9.15 1.10 4.54
N PRO A 39 -8.66 0.88 5.77
CA PRO A 39 -7.59 1.70 6.34
C PRO A 39 -6.25 1.51 5.61
N ASP A 40 -5.99 0.33 5.04
CA ASP A 40 -4.83 0.02 4.22
C ASP A 40 -4.77 0.91 2.96
N HIS A 41 -5.88 1.00 2.22
CA HIS A 41 -6.00 1.83 1.03
C HIS A 41 -5.94 3.32 1.35
N LEU A 42 -6.67 3.78 2.37
CA LEU A 42 -6.64 5.18 2.77
C LEU A 42 -5.22 5.62 3.15
N LEU A 43 -4.50 4.80 3.93
CA LEU A 43 -3.11 5.09 4.30
C LEU A 43 -2.18 5.03 3.10
N ALA A 44 -2.34 4.06 2.19
CA ALA A 44 -1.56 3.97 0.96
C ALA A 44 -1.79 5.19 0.05
N MET A 45 -3.04 5.59 -0.17
CA MET A 45 -3.41 6.75 -0.99
C MET A 45 -2.90 8.06 -0.39
N LEU A 46 -3.03 8.24 0.93
CA LEU A 46 -2.46 9.39 1.64
C LEU A 46 -0.94 9.42 1.47
N ALA A 47 -0.28 8.27 1.62
CA ALA A 47 1.15 8.16 1.47
C ALA A 47 1.62 8.49 0.05
N VAL A 48 0.95 7.95 -0.96
CA VAL A 48 1.21 8.24 -2.39
C VAL A 48 1.06 9.74 -2.66
N GLY A 49 0.00 10.37 -2.15
CA GLY A 49 -0.21 11.81 -2.28
C GLY A 49 0.88 12.65 -1.63
N LEU A 50 1.28 12.31 -0.39
CA LEU A 50 2.36 13.00 0.32
C LEU A 50 3.73 12.80 -0.34
N ILE A 51 3.98 11.64 -0.95
CA ILE A 51 5.22 11.39 -1.71
C ILE A 51 5.20 12.17 -3.03
N ALA A 52 4.05 12.24 -3.70
CA ALA A 52 3.89 13.00 -4.94
C ALA A 52 4.16 14.51 -4.73
N THR A 53 3.68 15.11 -3.64
CA THR A 53 3.92 16.54 -3.35
C THR A 53 5.38 16.86 -3.01
N ARG A 54 6.17 15.86 -2.61
CA ARG A 54 7.61 15.98 -2.34
C ARG A 54 8.48 15.68 -3.57
N THR A 55 7.86 15.27 -4.67
CA THR A 55 8.53 14.98 -5.95
C THR A 55 8.64 16.27 -6.77
N PRO A 56 9.69 16.47 -7.59
CA PRO A 56 9.79 17.66 -8.45
C PRO A 56 8.53 17.93 -9.28
N ASN A 57 8.20 19.21 -9.46
CA ASN A 57 6.95 19.66 -10.12
C ASN A 57 6.73 19.10 -11.55
N ALA A 58 7.77 18.68 -12.25
CA ALA A 58 7.61 18.05 -13.57
C ALA A 58 7.24 16.56 -13.51
N ALA A 59 7.40 15.91 -12.35
CA ALA A 59 7.36 14.46 -12.19
C ALA A 59 6.41 13.94 -11.10
N TRP A 60 5.72 14.83 -10.38
CA TRP A 60 4.78 14.45 -9.31
C TRP A 60 3.72 13.44 -9.75
N TRP A 61 3.24 13.54 -10.99
CA TRP A 61 2.19 12.68 -11.55
C TRP A 61 2.66 11.24 -11.78
N GLN A 62 3.98 11.02 -11.90
CA GLN A 62 4.55 9.69 -12.12
C GLN A 62 4.31 8.77 -10.92
N VAL A 63 4.27 9.33 -9.70
CA VAL A 63 4.04 8.58 -8.47
C VAL A 63 2.63 7.96 -8.43
N PRO A 64 1.52 8.73 -8.53
CA PRO A 64 0.18 8.15 -8.56
C PRO A 64 -0.08 7.31 -9.83
N ALA A 65 0.51 7.67 -10.98
CA ALA A 65 0.38 6.86 -12.19
C ALA A 65 1.04 5.48 -12.01
N THR A 66 2.24 5.42 -11.43
CA THR A 66 2.92 4.16 -11.12
C THR A 66 2.11 3.32 -10.14
N PHE A 67 1.59 3.94 -9.08
CA PHE A 67 0.73 3.26 -8.12
C PHE A 67 -0.48 2.62 -8.83
N LEU A 68 -1.20 3.37 -9.67
CA LEU A 68 -2.38 2.86 -10.38
C LEU A 68 -2.04 1.72 -11.35
N VAL A 69 -0.96 1.86 -12.14
CA VAL A 69 -0.52 0.80 -13.08
C VAL A 69 -0.15 -0.46 -12.33
N CYS A 70 0.63 -0.36 -11.25
CA CYS A 70 1.00 -1.50 -10.43
C CYS A 70 -0.19 -2.11 -9.69
N LEU A 71 -1.18 -1.30 -9.28
CA LEU A 71 -2.41 -1.79 -8.66
C LEU A 71 -3.22 -2.66 -9.63
N VAL A 72 -3.39 -2.19 -10.88
CA VAL A 72 -4.06 -2.96 -11.95
C VAL A 72 -3.28 -4.21 -12.32
N ALA A 73 -1.94 -4.14 -12.37
CA ALA A 73 -1.11 -5.31 -12.58
C ALA A 73 -1.26 -6.33 -11.44
N GLY A 74 -1.28 -5.86 -10.19
CA GLY A 74 -1.55 -6.67 -9.00
C GLY A 74 -2.91 -7.37 -9.08
N LEU A 75 -3.96 -6.64 -9.49
CA LEU A 75 -5.29 -7.22 -9.71
C LEU A 75 -5.23 -8.40 -10.69
N GLY A 76 -4.57 -8.23 -11.84
CA GLY A 76 -4.38 -9.30 -12.81
C GLY A 76 -3.64 -10.51 -12.23
N ILE A 77 -2.63 -10.29 -11.37
CA ILE A 77 -1.91 -11.36 -10.66
C ILE A 77 -2.86 -12.11 -9.71
N GLY A 78 -3.70 -11.40 -8.95
CA GLY A 78 -4.68 -12.01 -8.04
C GLY A 78 -5.69 -12.88 -8.79
N LEU A 79 -6.21 -12.40 -9.92
CA LEU A 79 -7.24 -13.09 -10.72
C LEU A 79 -6.76 -14.41 -11.34
N VAL A 80 -5.46 -14.55 -11.61
CA VAL A 80 -4.87 -15.75 -12.24
C VAL A 80 -4.11 -16.61 -11.21
N GLY A 81 -3.82 -16.06 -10.04
CA GLY A 81 -2.96 -16.66 -9.03
C GLY A 81 -3.67 -17.66 -8.10
N ARG A 82 -2.87 -18.48 -7.41
CA ARG A 82 -3.33 -19.18 -6.21
C ARG A 82 -3.42 -18.18 -5.04
N PRO A 83 -4.20 -18.49 -3.98
CA PRO A 83 -4.22 -17.68 -2.78
C PRO A 83 -2.79 -17.43 -2.30
N PHE A 84 -2.42 -16.15 -2.17
CA PHE A 84 -1.09 -15.78 -1.71
C PHE A 84 -0.98 -16.05 -0.22
N ALA A 85 -0.12 -17.00 0.14
CA ALA A 85 0.32 -17.10 1.53
C ALA A 85 0.98 -15.75 1.90
N TYR A 86 0.54 -15.15 3.01
CA TYR A 86 1.09 -13.89 3.55
C TYR A 86 0.70 -12.59 2.82
N LEU A 87 -0.44 -12.55 2.12
CA LEU A 87 -0.87 -11.32 1.43
C LEU A 87 -1.14 -10.15 2.40
N GLU A 88 -1.87 -10.37 3.48
CA GLU A 88 -2.13 -9.37 4.53
C GLU A 88 -0.86 -8.81 5.19
N PRO A 89 0.07 -9.62 5.72
CA PRO A 89 1.30 -9.08 6.31
C PRO A 89 2.19 -8.37 5.28
N THR A 90 2.13 -8.76 4.00
CA THR A 90 2.83 -8.05 2.92
C THR A 90 2.25 -6.65 2.71
N ILE A 91 0.92 -6.52 2.65
CA ILE A 91 0.23 -5.22 2.59
C ILE A 91 0.64 -4.36 3.79
N ALA A 92 0.50 -4.88 5.01
CA ALA A 92 0.84 -4.16 6.23
C ALA A 92 2.31 -3.68 6.24
N ALA A 93 3.25 -4.54 5.84
CA ALA A 93 4.66 -4.20 5.77
C ALA A 93 4.94 -3.07 4.77
N THR A 94 4.31 -3.09 3.61
CA THR A 94 4.49 -2.04 2.59
C THR A 94 3.89 -0.70 3.02
N VAL A 95 2.72 -0.69 3.66
CA VAL A 95 2.12 0.54 4.24
C VAL A 95 3.02 1.13 5.33
N LEU A 96 3.55 0.28 6.22
CA LEU A 96 4.51 0.70 7.24
C LEU A 96 5.80 1.26 6.64
N ALA A 97 6.31 0.65 5.57
CA ALA A 97 7.49 1.13 4.85
C ALA A 97 7.26 2.52 4.25
N LEU A 98 6.11 2.76 3.62
CA LEU A 98 5.74 4.10 3.13
C LEU A 98 5.58 5.11 4.27
N GLY A 99 4.96 4.72 5.38
CA GLY A 99 4.84 5.57 6.57
C GLY A 99 6.20 5.95 7.15
N ALA A 100 7.13 4.99 7.26
CA ALA A 100 8.49 5.21 7.72
C ALA A 100 9.26 6.16 6.78
N LEU A 101 9.08 6.01 5.47
CA LEU A 101 9.65 6.90 4.46
C LEU A 101 9.17 8.35 4.66
N ILE A 102 7.86 8.53 4.86
CA ILE A 102 7.25 9.84 5.06
C ILE A 102 7.76 10.47 6.35
N ALA A 103 7.86 9.68 7.44
CA ALA A 103 8.36 10.10 8.73
C ALA A 103 9.85 10.48 8.71
N ALA A 104 10.65 9.84 7.86
CA ALA A 104 12.06 10.21 7.67
C ALA A 104 12.22 11.63 7.09
N ALA A 105 11.19 12.17 6.44
CA ALA A 105 11.15 13.52 5.88
C ALA A 105 12.34 13.87 4.97
N ARG A 106 12.92 12.86 4.30
CA ARG A 106 14.03 13.02 3.37
C ARG A 106 13.52 13.13 1.93
N PRO A 107 14.07 14.04 1.12
CA PRO A 107 13.82 14.03 -0.31
C PRO A 107 14.28 12.71 -0.93
N GLN A 108 13.51 12.22 -1.89
CA GLN A 108 13.75 10.95 -2.58
C GLN A 108 13.86 11.26 -4.08
N PRO A 109 14.76 10.61 -4.84
CA PRO A 109 14.70 10.70 -6.29
C PRO A 109 13.43 10.01 -6.80
N VAL A 110 12.91 10.49 -7.93
CA VAL A 110 11.59 10.08 -8.46
C VAL A 110 11.49 8.57 -8.70
N TRP A 111 12.55 7.96 -9.22
CA TRP A 111 12.58 6.51 -9.48
C TRP A 111 12.38 5.70 -8.20
N MET A 112 12.92 6.16 -7.06
CA MET A 112 12.81 5.49 -5.77
C MET A 112 11.40 5.64 -5.21
N ALA A 113 10.79 6.83 -5.36
CA ALA A 113 9.39 7.04 -5.03
C ALA A 113 8.47 6.11 -5.82
N CYS A 114 8.67 6.02 -7.14
CA CYS A 114 7.90 5.14 -8.03
C CYS A 114 8.06 3.66 -7.67
N LEU A 115 9.29 3.23 -7.36
CA LEU A 115 9.56 1.86 -6.93
C LEU A 115 8.81 1.50 -5.64
N LEU A 116 8.87 2.38 -4.62
CA LEU A 116 8.24 2.13 -3.32
C LEU A 116 6.72 2.10 -3.41
N VAL A 117 6.10 3.04 -4.14
CA VAL A 117 4.64 3.03 -4.32
C VAL A 117 4.20 1.86 -5.19
N GLY A 118 4.99 1.45 -6.19
CA GLY A 118 4.72 0.26 -7.01
C GLY A 118 4.77 -1.04 -6.21
N MET A 119 5.79 -1.20 -5.34
CA MET A 119 5.90 -2.35 -4.43
C MET A 119 4.73 -2.41 -3.44
N CYS A 120 4.22 -1.27 -2.99
CA CYS A 120 3.00 -1.21 -2.17
C CYS A 120 1.75 -1.58 -2.98
N ALA A 121 1.62 -1.09 -4.21
CA ALA A 121 0.43 -1.28 -5.03
C ALA A 121 0.19 -2.74 -5.46
N LEU A 122 1.25 -3.50 -5.75
CA LEU A 122 1.12 -4.88 -6.27
C LEU A 122 0.36 -5.81 -5.30
N PRO A 123 0.73 -5.93 -4.01
CA PRO A 123 -0.03 -6.73 -3.02
C PRO A 123 -1.46 -6.24 -2.82
N HIS A 124 -1.70 -4.91 -2.80
CA HIS A 124 -3.06 -4.37 -2.68
C HIS A 124 -3.92 -4.79 -3.86
N GLY A 125 -3.40 -4.65 -5.09
CA GLY A 125 -4.11 -5.10 -6.29
C GLY A 125 -4.41 -6.59 -6.26
N ALA A 126 -3.42 -7.41 -5.90
CA ALA A 126 -3.59 -8.86 -5.80
C ALA A 126 -4.68 -9.25 -4.78
N ALA A 127 -4.85 -8.46 -3.71
CA ALA A 127 -5.90 -8.66 -2.71
C ALA A 127 -7.32 -8.55 -3.27
N HIS A 128 -7.52 -7.69 -4.27
CA HIS A 128 -8.82 -7.51 -4.93
C HIS A 128 -9.11 -8.57 -5.99
N GLY A 129 -8.09 -9.26 -6.47
CA GLY A 129 -8.23 -10.29 -7.50
C GLY A 129 -8.47 -11.71 -6.97
N GLN A 130 -8.42 -11.90 -5.65
CA GLN A 130 -8.57 -13.20 -4.96
C GLN A 130 -9.95 -13.38 -4.33
#